data_AF-A0A0L8A571-F1
#
_entry.id   AF-A0A0L8A571-F1
#
_cell.length_a   1.000
_cell.length_b   1.000
_cell.length_c   1.000
_cell.angle_alpha   90.00
_cell.angle_beta   90.00
_cell.angle_gamma   90.00
#
_symmetry.space_group_name_H-M   'P 1'
#
loop_
_entity.id
_entity.type
_entity.pdbx_description
1 polymer ?
#
loop_
_entity_poly.entity_id
_entity_poly.type
_entity_poly.pdbx_seq_one_letter_code
_entity_poly.pdbx_strand_id
1 'polypeptide(L)'
;MWSNAPPPTKEEGARIELAKTGPCMACLALQMQQLLEPELVVYGCDYNHAKSGNLRRGHMFGYALCKWHHMRHPLEGNTFATMRQIYGPSLLDGSRTFHETYGSDDELIANQTYINELRET
;
A
#
# COMPACT_ATOMS: atom_id res chain seq x y z
N MET A 1 -10.57 -4.55 -18.61
CA MET A 1 -10.22 -5.98 -18.73
C MET A 1 -9.94 -6.50 -17.33
N TRP A 2 -10.80 -7.38 -16.82
CA TRP A 2 -10.64 -7.95 -15.48
C TRP A 2 -9.54 -9.01 -15.53
N SER A 3 -8.80 -9.21 -14.44
CA SER A 3 -7.67 -10.14 -14.40
C SER A 3 -8.16 -11.58 -14.62
N ASN A 4 -7.50 -12.34 -15.49
CA ASN A 4 -7.71 -13.78 -15.65
C ASN A 4 -7.05 -14.61 -14.53
N ALA A 5 -6.57 -13.98 -13.46
CA ALA A 5 -6.04 -14.71 -12.32
C ALA A 5 -7.18 -15.45 -11.62
N PRO A 6 -6.94 -16.69 -11.12
CA PRO A 6 -7.91 -17.36 -10.27
C PRO A 6 -8.25 -16.49 -9.05
N PRO A 7 -9.42 -16.69 -8.42
CA PRO A 7 -9.70 -16.05 -7.15
C PRO A 7 -8.68 -16.48 -6.09
N PRO A 8 -8.45 -15.66 -5.04
CA PRO A 8 -7.53 -16.02 -3.97
C PRO A 8 -7.97 -17.30 -3.25
N THR A 9 -7.00 -18.10 -2.78
CA THR A 9 -7.29 -19.17 -1.82
C THR A 9 -7.82 -18.60 -0.50
N LYS A 10 -8.23 -19.47 0.42
CA LYS A 10 -8.69 -19.05 1.75
C LYS A 10 -7.58 -18.30 2.50
N GLU A 11 -6.35 -18.79 2.44
CA GLU A 11 -5.18 -18.23 3.09
C GLU A 11 -4.79 -16.89 2.45
N GLU A 12 -4.79 -16.83 1.12
CA GLU A 12 -4.55 -15.58 0.38
C GLU A 12 -5.61 -14.52 0.71
N GLY A 13 -6.88 -14.92 0.77
CA GLY A 13 -7.99 -14.06 1.14
C GLY A 13 -7.86 -13.53 2.57
N ALA A 14 -7.49 -14.39 3.53
CA ALA A 14 -7.26 -14.00 4.92
C ALA A 14 -6.14 -12.96 5.03
N ARG A 15 -5.02 -13.18 4.34
CA ARG A 15 -3.92 -12.19 4.26
C ARG A 15 -4.41 -10.85 3.70
N ILE A 16 -5.15 -10.88 2.59
CA ILE A 16 -5.67 -9.68 1.92
C ILE A 16 -6.59 -8.89 2.87
N GLU A 17 -7.55 -9.55 3.51
CA GLU A 17 -8.48 -8.86 4.41
C GLU A 17 -7.78 -8.31 5.67
N LEU A 18 -6.81 -9.04 6.22
CA LEU A 18 -6.00 -8.51 7.32
C LEU A 18 -5.19 -7.28 6.91
N ALA A 19 -4.57 -7.32 5.72
CA ALA A 19 -3.82 -6.18 5.18
C ALA A 19 -4.73 -4.96 4.98
N LYS A 20 -5.95 -5.16 4.44
CA LYS A 20 -6.93 -4.08 4.21
C LYS A 20 -7.41 -3.40 5.49
N THR A 21 -7.38 -4.07 6.64
CA THR A 21 -7.71 -3.42 7.92
C THR A 21 -6.49 -2.72 8.57
N GLY A 22 -5.30 -2.95 8.03
CA GLY A 22 -4.03 -2.43 8.55
C GLY A 22 -3.64 -1.06 8.01
N PRO A 23 -2.40 -0.61 8.33
CA PRO A 23 -1.88 0.66 7.86
C PRO A 23 -1.51 0.63 6.38
N CYS A 24 -1.50 1.81 5.76
CA CYS A 24 -0.92 2.01 4.43
C CYS A 24 0.61 1.83 4.50
N MET A 25 1.16 0.92 3.68
CA MET A 25 2.59 0.64 3.69
C MET A 25 3.45 1.84 3.22
N ALA A 26 2.93 2.70 2.35
CA ALA A 26 3.64 3.93 1.95
C ALA A 26 3.62 5.00 3.05
N CYS A 27 2.52 5.15 3.79
CA CYS A 27 2.49 6.00 4.99
C CYS A 27 3.46 5.48 6.06
N LEU A 28 3.48 4.16 6.28
CA LEU A 28 4.38 3.54 7.23
C LEU A 28 5.85 3.72 6.83
N ALA A 29 6.17 3.62 5.54
CA ALA A 29 7.52 3.90 5.04
C ALA A 29 7.98 5.33 5.34
N LEU A 30 7.10 6.33 5.21
CA LEU A 30 7.41 7.71 5.61
C LEU A 30 7.59 7.84 7.13
N GLN A 31 6.74 7.18 7.91
CA GLN A 31 6.83 7.19 9.37
C GLN A 31 8.13 6.55 9.85
N MET A 32 8.56 5.44 9.25
CA MET A 32 9.84 4.78 9.52
C MET A 32 11.04 5.67 9.18
N GLN A 33 10.89 6.55 8.19
CA GLN A 33 11.87 7.57 7.82
C GLN A 33 11.77 8.84 8.67
N GLN A 34 10.86 8.90 9.66
CA GLN A 34 10.57 10.08 10.50
C GLN A 34 10.09 11.29 9.69
N LEU A 35 9.45 11.06 8.54
CA LEU A 35 8.89 12.09 7.65
C LEU A 35 7.37 12.25 7.80
N LEU A 36 6.74 11.37 8.57
CA LEU A 36 5.30 11.41 8.84
C LEU A 36 5.06 11.06 10.31
N GLU A 37 4.26 11.87 10.99
CA GLU A 37 3.86 11.60 12.37
C GLU A 37 3.03 10.30 12.46
N PRO A 38 3.18 9.49 13.51
CA PRO A 38 2.47 8.22 13.66
C PRO A 38 0.94 8.34 13.51
N GLU A 39 0.35 9.42 14.01
CA GLU A 39 -1.09 9.69 13.99
C GLU A 39 -1.63 9.96 12.57
N LEU A 40 -0.75 10.27 11.62
CA LEU A 40 -1.11 10.51 10.22
C LEU A 40 -1.02 9.24 9.37
N VAL A 41 -0.59 8.10 9.93
CA VAL A 41 -0.61 6.82 9.22
C VAL A 41 -2.07 6.37 9.03
N VAL A 42 -2.48 6.25 7.77
CA VAL A 42 -3.85 5.86 7.43
C VAL A 42 -4.05 4.35 7.57
N TYR A 43 -5.12 3.94 8.26
CA TYR A 43 -5.59 2.55 8.37
C TYR A 43 -6.88 2.33 7.58
N GLY A 44 -7.22 1.08 7.26
CA GLY A 44 -8.41 0.77 6.47
C GLY A 44 -8.17 1.07 4.99
N CYS A 45 -7.35 0.23 4.37
CA CYS A 45 -6.75 0.43 3.06
C CYS A 45 -7.31 -0.53 1.99
N ASP A 46 -6.96 -0.24 0.74
CA ASP A 46 -7.13 -1.19 -0.36
C ASP A 46 -5.87 -2.06 -0.51
N TYR A 47 -6.00 -3.24 -1.13
CA TYR A 47 -4.86 -4.13 -1.37
C TYR A 47 -4.32 -3.99 -2.80
N ASN A 48 -3.12 -3.41 -2.92
CA ASN A 48 -2.40 -3.30 -4.18
C ASN A 48 -1.69 -4.62 -4.50
N HIS A 49 -1.91 -5.15 -5.70
CA HIS A 49 -1.20 -6.33 -6.19
C HIS A 49 0.04 -5.89 -6.97
N ALA A 50 1.23 -6.30 -6.50
CA ALA A 50 2.47 -6.00 -7.19
C ALA A 50 2.51 -6.68 -8.57
N LYS A 51 3.19 -6.03 -9.52
CA LYS A 51 3.30 -6.50 -10.90
C LYS A 51 4.75 -6.64 -11.33
N SER A 52 5.03 -7.59 -12.21
CA SER A 52 6.29 -7.71 -12.93
C SER A 52 5.99 -7.89 -14.42
N GLY A 53 6.61 -7.07 -15.29
CA GLY A 53 6.32 -7.11 -16.72
C GLY A 53 4.83 -6.91 -17.07
N ASN A 54 4.13 -6.06 -16.31
CA ASN A 54 2.67 -5.82 -16.38
C ASN A 54 1.77 -7.03 -16.00
N LEU A 55 2.34 -8.13 -15.51
CA LEU A 55 1.61 -9.27 -14.98
C LEU A 55 1.57 -9.20 -13.45
N ARG A 56 0.42 -9.54 -12.84
CA ARG A 56 0.32 -9.67 -11.37
C ARG A 56 1.21 -10.81 -10.89
N ARG A 57 1.94 -10.59 -9.80
CA ARG A 57 2.86 -11.58 -9.22
C ARG A 57 2.15 -12.70 -8.44
N GLY A 58 0.90 -12.47 -8.04
CA GLY A 58 0.07 -13.39 -7.24
C GLY A 58 -0.61 -12.65 -6.08
N HIS A 59 -1.52 -13.30 -5.36
CA HIS A 59 -2.27 -12.66 -4.27
C HIS A 59 -1.44 -12.44 -3.00
N MET A 60 -0.44 -13.30 -2.76
CA MET A 60 0.53 -13.13 -1.68
C MET A 60 1.48 -11.95 -1.88
N PHE A 61 1.65 -11.50 -3.13
CA PHE A 61 2.58 -10.43 -3.52
C PHE A 61 1.86 -9.10 -3.65
N GLY A 62 1.39 -8.59 -2.51
CA GLY A 62 0.73 -7.30 -2.44
C GLY A 62 0.87 -6.64 -1.07
N TYR A 63 0.43 -5.39 -1.01
CA TYR A 63 0.52 -4.53 0.16
C TYR A 63 -0.65 -3.54 0.21
N ALA A 64 -0.98 -3.13 1.43
CA ALA A 64 -2.06 -2.20 1.70
C ALA A 64 -1.66 -0.76 1.36
N LEU A 65 -2.52 -0.04 0.64
CA LEU A 65 -2.36 1.37 0.35
C LEU A 65 -3.65 2.14 0.64
N CYS A 66 -3.52 3.33 1.23
CA CYS A 66 -4.65 4.23 1.39
C CYS A 66 -5.14 4.76 0.04
N LYS A 67 -6.34 5.35 0.00
CA LYS A 67 -6.93 5.88 -1.24
C LYS A 67 -6.02 6.89 -1.96
N TRP A 68 -5.22 7.65 -1.22
CA TRP A 68 -4.24 8.56 -1.82
C TRP A 68 -3.11 7.79 -2.51
N HIS A 69 -2.37 6.97 -1.78
CA HIS A 69 -1.24 6.24 -2.34
C HIS A 69 -1.64 5.22 -3.41
N HIS A 70 -2.86 4.67 -3.33
CA HIS A 70 -3.36 3.71 -4.31
C HIS A 70 -3.97 4.38 -5.55
N MET A 71 -4.88 5.34 -5.34
CA MET A 71 -5.78 5.86 -6.38
C MET A 71 -5.68 7.37 -6.59
N ARG A 72 -4.75 8.04 -5.92
CA ARG A 72 -4.56 9.50 -5.98
C ARG A 72 -5.82 10.26 -5.60
N HIS A 73 -6.64 9.70 -4.71
CA HIS A 73 -7.83 10.35 -4.19
C HIS A 73 -7.49 11.07 -2.88
N PRO A 74 -7.63 12.41 -2.81
CA PRO A 74 -7.33 13.14 -1.59
C PRO A 74 -8.15 12.66 -0.40
N LEU A 75 -7.53 12.67 0.78
CA LEU A 75 -8.27 12.47 2.03
C LEU A 75 -9.17 13.68 2.29
N GLU A 76 -10.22 13.50 3.08
CA GLU A 76 -11.17 14.58 3.36
C GLU A 76 -10.46 15.84 3.89
N GLY A 77 -10.93 17.01 3.47
CA GLY A 77 -10.35 18.31 3.83
C GLY A 77 -9.02 18.64 3.15
N ASN A 78 -8.44 17.74 2.35
CA ASN A 78 -7.17 17.96 1.66
C ASN A 78 -7.33 18.27 0.17
N THR A 79 -6.34 18.97 -0.38
CA THR A 79 -6.16 19.18 -1.82
C THR A 79 -5.06 18.25 -2.33
N PHE A 80 -4.95 18.08 -3.65
CA PHE A 80 -3.81 17.35 -4.23
C PHE A 80 -2.45 17.92 -3.80
N ALA A 81 -2.35 19.25 -3.64
CA ALA A 81 -1.13 19.91 -3.23
C ALA A 81 -0.77 19.58 -1.77
N THR A 82 -1.74 19.66 -0.85
CA THR A 82 -1.49 19.31 0.56
C THR A 82 -1.21 17.82 0.72
N MET A 83 -1.90 16.96 -0.04
CA MET A 83 -1.61 15.53 -0.06
C MET A 83 -0.19 15.22 -0.54
N ARG A 84 0.28 15.85 -1.62
CA ARG A 84 1.66 15.70 -2.09
C ARG A 84 2.69 16.20 -1.09
N GLN A 85 2.40 17.30 -0.40
CA GLN A 85 3.28 17.87 0.60
C GLN A 85 3.42 16.97 1.83
N ILE A 86 2.32 16.41 2.33
CA ILE A 86 2.30 15.61 3.57
C ILE A 86 2.70 14.16 3.29
N TYR A 87 2.11 13.56 2.26
CA TYR A 87 2.18 12.12 2.01
C TYR A 87 3.05 11.74 0.83
N GLY A 88 3.60 12.70 0.08
CA GLY A 88 4.40 12.42 -1.12
C GLY A 88 3.58 11.91 -2.32
N PRO A 89 4.23 11.35 -3.36
CA PRO A 89 3.59 10.84 -4.57
C PRO A 89 2.60 9.69 -4.33
N SER A 90 1.53 9.66 -5.14
CA SER A 90 0.68 8.47 -5.30
C SER A 90 1.31 7.48 -6.29
N LEU A 91 0.91 6.20 -6.25
CA LEU A 91 1.31 5.21 -7.26
C LEU A 91 0.90 5.65 -8.67
N LEU A 92 -0.24 6.34 -8.81
CA LEU A 92 -0.71 6.88 -10.10
C LEU A 92 0.08 8.11 -10.57
N ASP A 93 0.96 8.66 -9.75
CA ASP A 93 1.89 9.70 -10.19
C ASP A 93 3.13 9.12 -10.90
N GLY A 94 3.32 7.79 -10.84
CA GLY A 94 4.38 7.08 -11.52
C GLY A 94 5.04 6.04 -10.62
N SER A 95 5.09 4.79 -11.08
CA SER A 95 5.65 3.67 -10.31
C SER A 95 7.12 3.86 -9.93
N ARG A 96 7.94 4.45 -10.81
CA ARG A 96 9.34 4.75 -10.49
C ARG A 96 9.45 5.72 -9.32
N THR A 97 8.81 6.89 -9.43
CA THR A 97 8.82 7.93 -8.40
C THR A 97 8.23 7.43 -7.08
N PHE A 98 7.20 6.59 -7.13
CA PHE A 98 6.63 5.94 -5.96
C PHE A 98 7.66 5.06 -5.25
N HIS A 99 8.32 4.14 -5.97
CA HIS A 99 9.29 3.23 -5.36
C HIS A 99 10.58 3.94 -4.91
N GLU A 100 11.02 4.98 -5.62
CA GLU A 100 12.14 5.84 -5.19
C GLU A 100 11.84 6.55 -3.85
N THR A 101 10.57 6.79 -3.52
CA THR A 101 10.16 7.48 -2.29
C THR A 101 9.94 6.51 -1.12
N TYR A 102 9.25 5.40 -1.35
CA TYR A 102 8.75 4.53 -0.27
C TYR A 102 9.45 3.18 -0.16
N GLY A 103 10.32 2.85 -1.12
CA GLY A 103 10.94 1.53 -1.24
C GLY A 103 10.33 0.69 -2.37
N SER A 104 11.02 -0.39 -2.70
CA SER A 104 10.62 -1.35 -3.73
C SER A 104 9.36 -2.13 -3.34
N ASP A 105 8.70 -2.73 -4.34
CA ASP A 105 7.57 -3.64 -4.10
C ASP A 105 7.94 -4.75 -3.11
N ASP A 106 9.16 -5.30 -3.17
CA ASP A 106 9.58 -6.40 -2.28
C ASP A 106 9.73 -5.93 -0.83
N GLU A 107 10.26 -4.71 -0.60
CA GLU A 107 10.35 -4.11 0.73
C GLU A 107 8.95 -3.82 1.31
N LEU A 108 8.05 -3.27 0.50
CA LEU A 108 6.67 -2.99 0.92
C LEU A 108 5.89 -4.28 1.22
N ILE A 109 6.10 -5.35 0.45
CA ILE A 109 5.51 -6.68 0.72
C ILE A 109 6.08 -7.27 2.01
N ALA A 110 7.38 -7.15 2.24
CA ALA A 110 8.03 -7.64 3.46
C ALA A 110 7.48 -6.92 4.70
N ASN A 111 7.36 -5.58 4.64
CA ASN A 111 6.74 -4.78 5.69
C ASN A 111 5.28 -5.20 5.94
N GLN A 112 4.50 -5.44 4.88
CA GLN A 112 3.12 -5.89 5.02
C GLN A 112 3.03 -7.24 5.74
N THR A 113 3.91 -8.18 5.40
CA THR A 113 3.97 -9.49 6.05
C THR A 113 4.28 -9.36 7.53
N TYR A 114 5.34 -8.62 7.87
CA TYR A 114 5.73 -8.38 9.26
C TYR A 114 4.60 -7.72 10.09
N ILE A 115 3.95 -6.70 9.54
CA ILE A 115 2.83 -6.02 10.22
C ILE A 115 1.61 -6.92 10.39
N ASN A 116 1.33 -7.80 9.41
CA ASN A 116 0.27 -8.79 9.56
C ASN A 116 0.59 -9.78 10.68
N GLU A 117 1.81 -10.33 10.72
CA GLU A 117 2.26 -11.25 11.77
C GLU A 117 2.13 -10.63 13.17
N LEU A 118 2.45 -9.35 13.33
CA LEU A 118 2.27 -8.62 14.59
C LEU A 118 0.79 -8.39 14.99
N ARG A 119 -0.15 -8.52 14.05
CA ARG A 119 -1.59 -8.24 14.25
C ARG A 119 -2.44 -9.51 14.28
N GLU A 120 -1.86 -10.66 13.93
CA GLU A 120 -2.50 -11.97 14.05
C GLU A 120 -2.46 -12.54 15.47
N THR A 121 -1.65 -11.93 16.35
CA THR A 121 -1.55 -12.24 17.79
C THR A 121 -2.59 -11.50 18.63
#